data_AF-A0A1G1NXR7-F1
#
_entry.id   AF-A0A1G1NXR7-F1
#
_cell.length_a   1.000
_cell.length_b   1.000
_cell.length_c   1.000
_cell.angle_alpha   90.00
_cell.angle_beta   90.00
_cell.angle_gamma   90.00
#
_symmetry.space_group_name_H-M   'P 1'
#
loop_
_entity.id
_entity.type
_entity.pdbx_description
1 polymer ?
#
loop_
_entity_poly.entity_id
_entity_poly.type
_entity_poly.pdbx_seq_one_letter_code
_entity_poly.pdbx_strand_id
1 'polypeptide(L)'
;MSIFYYKAKNKVAETISGQIFAQNKEEAIEKINQLGLMPIAVEDPVGESAAATQALSGKVNVKEIYVFSRQLASLLKAGLPLLSALQTIEQQVSHLYFRGIISRIILGIKDGASLGDCLAQHPQIFSSLYVAMIRAGEESGQLKDMLVSMAEHLKNQNEIITKIRTALAYPLIMLFVGLGTVVFMLTYVMPRLTHLFVDVHQNLPLPTVIVMVSSELLQKWWMVILLIVFILAFFIRRWVVSPLGHVVLSRVQLNLPWWGQFVLKIQLARFCRSLELLLKSGISILRALKLSIPVVSNAVIREQLERCHDDLVGGNSLGESLKRSSKIPGIVGDLIAVGEESGSLANTLQEIADDYERDISETIKVLTTLLEPIMIIVMGSVIGFMVMAMLLPIFQLDIFSR
;
A
#
# COMPACT_ATOMS: atom_id res chain seq x y z
N MET A 1 18.24 15.65 -25.28
CA MET A 1 17.98 17.07 -24.95
C MET A 1 18.37 17.28 -23.50
N SER A 2 19.14 18.32 -23.22
CA SER A 2 19.67 18.62 -21.89
C SER A 2 18.97 19.85 -21.33
N ILE A 3 18.77 19.89 -20.00
CA ILE A 3 18.21 21.07 -19.33
C ILE A 3 19.35 22.02 -18.99
N PHE A 4 19.30 23.24 -19.53
CA PHE A 4 20.20 24.32 -19.19
C PHE A 4 19.51 25.27 -18.21
N TYR A 5 20.24 25.69 -17.18
CA TYR A 5 19.79 26.71 -16.24
C TYR A 5 20.32 28.05 -16.70
N TYR A 6 19.45 29.06 -16.79
CA TYR A 6 19.84 30.39 -17.20
C TYR A 6 19.42 31.45 -16.19
N LYS A 7 20.27 32.46 -16.04
CA LYS A 7 19.91 33.76 -15.47
C LYS A 7 19.93 34.77 -16.60
N ALA A 8 18.80 35.42 -16.83
CA ALA A 8 18.67 36.45 -17.85
C ALA A 8 18.02 37.70 -17.29
N LYS A 9 18.33 38.85 -17.87
CA LYS A 9 17.70 40.13 -17.55
C LYS A 9 16.56 40.42 -18.51
N ASN A 10 15.42 40.84 -17.96
CA ASN A 10 14.35 41.41 -18.76
C ASN A 10 14.66 42.88 -19.09
N LYS A 11 13.91 43.49 -20.02
CA LYS A 11 14.06 44.90 -20.44
C LYS A 11 13.94 45.92 -19.29
N VAL A 12 13.38 45.51 -18.15
CA VAL A 12 13.22 46.31 -16.91
C VAL A 12 14.37 46.07 -15.91
N ALA A 13 15.47 45.44 -16.33
CA ALA A 13 16.65 45.12 -15.53
C ALA A 13 16.43 44.13 -14.36
N GLU A 14 15.25 43.51 -14.27
CA GLU A 14 14.98 42.43 -13.33
C GLU A 14 15.66 41.13 -13.78
N THR A 15 16.28 40.43 -12.83
CA THR A 15 16.98 39.16 -13.10
C THR A 15 16.00 38.00 -12.94
N ILE A 16 15.75 37.27 -14.02
CA ILE A 16 14.86 36.12 -14.08
C ILE A 16 15.72 34.87 -14.21
N SER A 17 15.48 33.88 -13.35
CA SER A 17 16.14 32.58 -13.39
C SER A 17 15.15 31.53 -13.91
N GLY A 18 15.58 30.70 -14.87
CA GLY A 18 14.71 29.72 -15.52
C GLY A 18 15.46 28.49 -16.02
N GLN A 19 14.71 27.52 -16.53
CA GLN A 19 15.23 26.29 -17.15
C GLN A 19 14.79 26.24 -18.61
N ILE A 20 15.67 25.81 -19.51
CA ILE A 20 15.36 25.68 -20.94
C ILE A 20 15.93 24.39 -21.53
N PHE A 21 15.17 23.75 -22.41
CA PHE A 21 15.58 22.54 -23.11
C PHE A 21 16.33 22.89 -24.40
N ALA A 22 17.59 22.48 -24.49
CA ALA A 22 18.42 22.67 -25.67
C ALA A 22 19.35 21.46 -25.87
N GLN A 23 19.84 21.26 -27.09
CA GLN A 23 20.85 20.24 -27.38
C GLN A 23 22.23 20.76 -27.01
N ASN A 24 22.51 22.03 -27.32
CA ASN A 24 23.80 22.68 -27.09
C ASN A 24 23.60 24.05 -26.42
N LYS A 25 24.66 24.59 -25.79
CA LYS A 25 24.64 25.91 -25.12
C LYS A 25 24.26 27.06 -26.06
N GLU A 26 24.69 26.97 -27.33
CA GLU A 26 24.37 27.94 -28.37
C GLU A 26 22.86 27.97 -28.67
N GLU A 27 22.21 26.81 -28.78
CA GLU A 27 20.76 26.70 -28.98
C GLU A 27 19.98 27.21 -27.75
N ALA A 28 20.51 27.01 -26.53
CA ALA A 28 19.92 27.56 -25.31
C ALA A 28 19.94 29.10 -25.32
N ILE A 29 21.06 29.70 -25.71
CA ILE A 29 21.22 31.16 -25.83
C ILE A 29 20.26 31.73 -26.88
N GLU A 30 20.16 31.09 -28.05
CA GLU A 30 19.22 31.52 -29.10
C GLU A 30 17.77 31.50 -28.62
N LYS A 31 17.33 30.43 -27.95
CA LYS A 31 15.96 30.35 -27.42
C LYS A 31 15.71 31.38 -26.31
N ILE A 32 16.68 31.68 -25.46
CA ILE A 32 16.56 32.73 -24.43
C ILE A 32 16.43 34.12 -25.08
N ASN A 33 17.20 34.39 -26.12
CA ASN A 33 17.10 35.63 -26.89
C ASN A 33 15.75 35.75 -27.62
N GLN A 34 15.21 34.65 -28.17
CA GLN A 34 13.87 34.62 -28.78
C GLN A 34 12.76 34.93 -27.77
N LEU A 35 12.96 34.62 -26.48
CA LEU A 35 12.05 34.99 -25.39
C LEU A 35 12.19 36.46 -24.96
N GLY A 36 13.05 37.25 -25.63
CA GLY A 36 13.26 38.66 -25.34
C GLY A 36 14.05 38.93 -24.05
N LEU A 37 14.73 37.92 -23.52
CA LEU A 37 15.54 37.98 -22.30
C LEU A 37 17.03 38.04 -22.68
N MET A 38 17.81 38.90 -22.02
CA MET A 38 19.26 38.97 -22.23
C MET A 38 19.99 38.00 -21.28
N PRO A 39 20.63 36.93 -21.77
CA PRO A 39 21.30 35.95 -20.92
C PRO A 39 22.53 36.58 -20.23
N ILE A 40 22.59 36.48 -18.90
CA ILE A 40 23.74 36.89 -18.06
C ILE A 40 24.65 35.69 -17.82
N ALA A 41 24.06 34.53 -17.54
CA ALA A 41 24.76 33.29 -17.34
C ALA A 41 23.91 32.13 -17.88
N VAL A 42 24.52 31.29 -18.70
CA VAL A 42 23.97 29.99 -19.10
C VAL A 42 24.92 28.95 -18.56
N GLU A 43 24.48 28.26 -17.51
CA GLU A 43 25.24 27.20 -16.87
C GLU A 43 25.01 25.91 -17.67
N ASP A 44 26.10 25.20 -17.95
CA ASP A 44 26.05 23.89 -18.59
C ASP A 44 25.17 22.95 -17.75
N PRO A 45 24.49 21.96 -18.37
CA PRO A 45 23.73 20.97 -17.62
C PRO A 45 24.65 20.46 -16.52
N VAL A 46 24.29 20.74 -15.27
CA VAL A 46 25.09 20.34 -14.11
C VAL A 46 25.37 18.86 -14.32
N GLY A 47 26.65 18.54 -14.57
CA GLY A 47 27.08 17.17 -14.82
C GLY A 47 26.50 16.29 -13.73
N GLU A 48 26.02 15.11 -14.11
CA GLU A 48 25.43 14.11 -13.23
C GLU A 48 26.20 14.01 -11.90
N SER A 49 25.80 14.79 -10.90
CA SER A 49 26.48 14.80 -9.61
C SER A 49 25.54 15.32 -8.53
N ALA A 50 25.22 14.36 -7.66
CA ALA A 50 24.80 14.48 -6.27
C ALA A 50 23.42 15.10 -5.93
N ALA A 51 22.85 16.01 -6.73
CA ALA A 51 21.52 16.59 -6.41
C ALA A 51 20.34 15.88 -7.08
N ALA A 52 20.56 15.20 -8.22
CA ALA A 52 19.55 14.40 -8.91
C ALA A 52 19.37 12.99 -8.32
N THR A 53 20.32 12.54 -7.49
CA THR A 53 20.29 11.22 -6.84
C THR A 53 19.33 11.12 -5.65
N GLN A 54 18.72 12.23 -5.20
CA GLN A 54 17.68 12.19 -4.16
C GLN A 54 16.23 12.26 -4.68
N ALA A 55 16.01 12.52 -5.98
CA ALA A 55 14.66 12.68 -6.53
C ALA A 55 14.18 11.49 -7.40
N LEU A 56 15.02 10.49 -7.67
CA LEU A 56 14.71 9.39 -8.59
C LEU A 56 14.44 8.03 -7.91
N SER A 57 14.12 8.04 -6.60
CA SER A 57 13.58 6.87 -5.88
C SER A 57 12.24 7.23 -5.25
N GLY A 58 11.25 7.52 -6.09
CA GLY A 58 9.87 7.71 -5.64
C GLY A 58 9.09 6.42 -5.76
N LYS A 59 8.59 5.85 -4.66
CA LYS A 59 7.62 4.75 -4.74
C LYS A 59 6.28 5.33 -5.19
N VAL A 60 5.87 5.04 -6.42
CA VAL A 60 4.55 5.43 -6.96
C VAL A 60 3.47 4.64 -6.21
N ASN A 61 2.46 5.35 -5.67
CA ASN A 61 1.36 4.71 -4.95
C ASN A 61 0.33 4.14 -5.93
N VAL A 62 -0.37 3.07 -5.55
CA VAL A 62 -1.44 2.44 -6.35
C VAL A 62 -2.51 3.48 -6.75
N LYS A 63 -2.80 4.44 -5.86
CA LYS A 63 -3.72 5.55 -6.14
C LYS A 63 -3.29 6.39 -7.35
N GLU A 64 -2.00 6.66 -7.52
CA GLU A 64 -1.50 7.45 -8.66
C GLU A 64 -1.67 6.69 -9.98
N ILE A 65 -1.38 5.39 -9.98
CA ILE A 65 -1.56 4.49 -11.13
C ILE A 65 -3.06 4.40 -11.50
N TYR A 66 -3.93 4.29 -10.49
CA TYR A 66 -5.38 4.33 -10.66
C TYR A 66 -5.83 5.64 -11.35
N VAL A 67 -5.41 6.80 -10.82
CA VAL A 67 -5.78 8.10 -11.40
C VAL A 67 -5.27 8.24 -12.83
N PHE A 68 -4.02 7.87 -13.08
CA PHE A 68 -3.44 7.83 -14.42
C PHE A 68 -4.26 6.98 -15.38
N SER A 69 -4.57 5.73 -15.00
CA SER A 69 -5.32 4.79 -15.84
C SER A 69 -6.73 5.29 -16.14
N ARG A 70 -7.41 5.86 -15.13
CA ARG A 70 -8.75 6.43 -15.27
C ARG A 70 -8.76 7.65 -16.17
N GLN A 71 -7.81 8.57 -15.99
CA GLN A 71 -7.69 9.76 -16.84
C GLN A 71 -7.38 9.38 -18.29
N LEU A 72 -6.45 8.44 -18.49
CA LEU A 72 -6.11 7.95 -19.82
C LEU A 72 -7.34 7.31 -20.50
N ALA A 73 -8.05 6.44 -19.79
CA ALA A 73 -9.31 5.86 -20.27
C ALA A 73 -10.33 6.95 -20.67
N SER A 74 -10.54 7.95 -19.81
CA SER A 74 -11.50 9.04 -20.06
C SER A 74 -11.12 9.89 -21.28
N LEU A 75 -9.84 10.26 -21.43
CA LEU A 75 -9.37 11.05 -22.57
C LEU A 75 -9.46 10.27 -23.88
N LEU A 76 -9.06 8.99 -23.88
CA LEU A 76 -9.21 8.11 -25.04
C LEU A 76 -10.69 7.89 -25.39
N LYS A 77 -11.57 7.76 -24.39
CA LYS A 77 -13.03 7.66 -24.60
C LYS A 77 -13.62 8.94 -25.19
N ALA A 78 -13.06 10.10 -24.86
CA ALA A 78 -13.41 11.39 -25.47
C ALA A 78 -12.83 11.56 -26.90
N GLY A 79 -12.12 10.56 -27.42
CA GLY A 79 -11.59 10.57 -28.79
C GLY A 79 -10.22 11.24 -28.94
N LEU A 80 -9.55 11.60 -27.84
CA LEU A 80 -8.19 12.13 -27.94
C LEU A 80 -7.22 11.02 -28.39
N PRO A 81 -6.26 11.33 -29.29
CA PRO A 81 -5.17 10.42 -29.60
C PRO A 81 -4.34 10.08 -28.36
N LEU A 82 -3.81 8.85 -28.29
CA LEU A 82 -3.06 8.33 -27.14
C LEU A 82 -1.91 9.25 -26.72
N LEU A 83 -1.12 9.73 -27.69
CA LEU A 83 0.02 10.60 -27.43
C LEU A 83 -0.42 11.91 -26.76
N SER A 84 -1.46 12.56 -27.29
CA SER A 84 -2.02 13.80 -26.75
C SER A 84 -2.62 13.60 -25.36
N ALA A 85 -3.29 12.47 -25.14
CA ALA A 85 -3.84 12.11 -23.84
C ALA A 85 -2.73 11.95 -22.79
N LEU A 86 -1.63 11.24 -23.13
CA LEU A 86 -0.48 11.07 -22.23
C LEU A 86 0.21 12.40 -21.91
N GLN A 87 0.40 13.28 -22.90
CA GLN A 87 0.96 14.62 -22.70
C GLN A 87 0.09 15.48 -21.78
N THR A 88 -1.23 15.36 -21.90
CA THR A 88 -2.19 16.06 -21.02
C THR A 88 -2.04 15.59 -19.58
N ILE A 89 -1.90 14.27 -19.37
CA ILE A 89 -1.70 13.70 -18.04
C ILE A 89 -0.33 14.08 -17.46
N GLU A 90 0.73 14.06 -18.26
CA GLU A 90 2.08 14.47 -17.85
C GLU A 90 2.10 15.87 -17.21
N GLN A 91 1.35 16.81 -17.80
CA GLN A 91 1.23 18.19 -17.30
C GLN A 91 0.47 18.28 -15.97
N GLN A 92 -0.46 17.36 -15.72
CA GLN A 92 -1.32 17.37 -14.52
C GLN A 92 -0.74 16.56 -13.35
N VAL A 93 0.17 15.62 -13.61
CA VAL A 93 0.75 14.75 -12.56
C VAL A 93 1.66 15.57 -11.64
N SER A 94 1.32 15.61 -10.35
CA SER A 94 2.13 16.32 -9.34
C SER A 94 3.39 15.56 -8.91
N HIS A 95 3.37 14.23 -8.98
CA HIS A 95 4.48 13.39 -8.52
C HIS A 95 5.64 13.41 -9.54
N LEU A 96 6.73 14.09 -9.21
CA LEU A 96 7.85 14.36 -10.13
C LEU A 96 8.46 13.09 -10.73
N TYR A 97 8.67 12.05 -9.92
CA TYR A 97 9.20 10.76 -10.40
C TYR A 97 8.24 10.08 -11.38
N PHE A 98 6.93 10.17 -11.14
CA PHE A 98 5.95 9.51 -12.00
C PHE A 98 5.77 10.28 -13.32
N ARG A 99 5.84 11.61 -13.27
CA ARG A 99 5.92 12.48 -14.45
C ARG A 99 7.11 12.10 -15.33
N GLY A 100 8.30 11.90 -14.75
CA GLY A 100 9.49 11.48 -15.50
C GLY A 100 9.30 10.14 -16.22
N ILE A 101 8.53 9.21 -15.63
CA ILE A 101 8.21 7.91 -16.24
C ILE A 101 7.20 8.05 -17.36
N ILE A 102 6.16 8.87 -17.18
CA ILE A 102 5.21 9.18 -18.25
C ILE A 102 5.94 9.82 -19.43
N SER A 103 6.90 10.71 -19.17
CA SER A 103 7.73 11.33 -20.22
C SER A 103 8.50 10.29 -21.04
N ARG A 104 9.10 9.28 -20.38
CA ARG A 104 9.78 8.16 -21.05
C ARG A 104 8.81 7.31 -21.88
N ILE A 105 7.61 7.05 -21.36
CA ILE A 105 6.56 6.34 -22.10
C ILE A 105 6.14 7.12 -23.35
N ILE A 106 5.95 8.44 -23.23
CA ILE A 106 5.64 9.33 -24.35
C ILE A 106 6.74 9.28 -25.43
N LEU A 107 8.01 9.30 -25.02
CA LEU A 107 9.14 9.17 -25.95
C LEU A 107 9.12 7.81 -26.67
N GLY A 108 8.97 6.70 -25.94
CA GLY A 108 8.92 5.36 -26.54
C GLY A 108 7.78 5.22 -27.57
N ILE A 109 6.61 5.81 -27.29
CA ILE A 109 5.48 5.82 -28.23
C ILE A 109 5.78 6.69 -29.46
N LYS A 110 6.45 7.83 -29.29
CA LYS A 110 6.91 8.66 -30.43
C LYS A 110 7.91 7.92 -31.32
N ASP A 111 8.73 7.07 -30.71
CA ASP A 111 9.71 6.21 -31.39
C ASP A 111 9.05 4.98 -32.04
N GLY A 112 7.73 4.81 -31.90
CA GLY A 112 6.94 3.77 -32.56
C GLY A 112 6.72 2.50 -31.74
N ALA A 113 7.13 2.46 -30.47
CA ALA A 113 6.83 1.33 -29.60
C ALA A 113 5.35 1.33 -29.15
N SER A 114 4.81 0.15 -28.86
CA SER A 114 3.47 0.02 -28.27
C SER A 114 3.42 0.58 -26.84
N LEU A 115 2.25 0.99 -26.37
CA LEU A 115 2.05 1.42 -24.98
C LEU A 115 2.41 0.28 -24.03
N GLY A 116 1.99 -0.95 -24.33
CA GLY A 116 2.29 -2.14 -23.54
C GLY A 116 3.80 -2.36 -23.37
N ASP A 117 4.59 -2.19 -24.42
CA ASP A 117 6.05 -2.34 -24.36
C ASP A 117 6.72 -1.22 -23.57
N CYS A 118 6.25 0.01 -23.72
CA CYS A 118 6.74 1.14 -22.93
C CYS A 118 6.46 0.94 -21.43
N LEU A 119 5.27 0.45 -21.09
CA LEU A 119 4.89 0.14 -19.70
C LEU A 119 5.72 -1.02 -19.13
N ALA A 120 6.04 -2.03 -19.94
CA ALA A 120 6.83 -3.20 -19.54
C ALA A 120 8.25 -2.85 -19.08
N GLN A 121 8.81 -1.73 -19.57
CA GLN A 121 10.11 -1.22 -19.13
C GLN A 121 10.11 -0.69 -17.68
N HIS A 122 8.93 -0.55 -17.07
CA HIS A 122 8.73 -0.03 -15.72
C HIS A 122 8.00 -1.05 -14.80
N PRO A 123 8.56 -2.26 -14.59
CA PRO A 123 7.90 -3.35 -13.84
C PRO A 123 7.72 -3.06 -12.35
N GLN A 124 8.43 -2.06 -11.81
CA GLN A 124 8.27 -1.62 -10.42
C GLN A 124 6.97 -0.84 -10.18
N ILE A 125 6.31 -0.38 -11.25
CA ILE A 125 5.09 0.43 -11.21
C ILE A 125 3.95 -0.32 -11.87
N PHE A 126 4.15 -0.81 -13.10
CA PHE A 126 3.13 -1.53 -13.84
C PHE A 126 3.36 -3.03 -13.68
N SER A 127 2.37 -3.71 -13.10
CA SER A 127 2.42 -5.15 -12.92
C SER A 127 2.34 -5.90 -14.26
N SER A 128 2.78 -7.16 -14.27
CA SER A 128 2.63 -8.04 -15.45
C SER A 128 1.18 -8.15 -15.91
N LEU A 129 0.22 -8.16 -14.97
CA LEU A 129 -1.20 -8.11 -15.23
C LEU A 129 -1.59 -6.84 -16.00
N TYR A 130 -1.15 -5.67 -15.51
CA TYR A 130 -1.43 -4.38 -16.15
C TYR A 130 -0.90 -4.35 -17.59
N VAL A 131 0.37 -4.71 -17.77
CA VAL A 131 1.02 -4.73 -19.09
C VAL A 131 0.30 -5.67 -20.05
N ALA A 132 -0.07 -6.87 -19.61
CA ALA A 132 -0.76 -7.84 -20.44
C ALA A 132 -2.15 -7.38 -20.87
N MET A 133 -2.90 -6.74 -19.96
CA MET A 133 -4.20 -6.14 -20.25
C MET A 133 -4.11 -5.03 -21.29
N ILE A 134 -3.10 -4.15 -21.15
CA ILE A 134 -2.89 -3.07 -22.12
C ILE A 134 -2.51 -3.63 -23.50
N ARG A 135 -1.58 -4.60 -23.56
CA ARG A 135 -1.21 -5.25 -24.83
C ARG A 135 -2.40 -5.92 -25.51
N ALA A 136 -3.21 -6.67 -24.76
CA ALA A 136 -4.43 -7.28 -25.30
C ALA A 136 -5.42 -6.22 -25.82
N GLY A 137 -5.53 -5.09 -25.13
CA GLY A 137 -6.35 -3.95 -25.58
C GLY A 137 -5.80 -3.26 -26.84
N GLU A 138 -4.49 -3.16 -26.98
CA GLU A 138 -3.86 -2.62 -28.20
C GLU A 138 -4.04 -3.56 -29.39
N GLU A 139 -3.79 -4.86 -29.22
CA GLU A 139 -3.94 -5.89 -30.25
C GLU A 139 -5.39 -6.02 -30.74
N SER A 140 -6.37 -5.91 -29.82
CA SER A 140 -7.80 -6.02 -30.12
C SER A 140 -8.49 -4.70 -30.48
N GLY A 141 -7.78 -3.56 -30.37
CA GLY A 141 -8.37 -2.22 -30.54
C GLY A 141 -9.31 -1.78 -29.42
N GLN A 142 -9.42 -2.56 -28.34
CA GLN A 142 -10.28 -2.29 -27.17
C GLN A 142 -9.52 -1.66 -25.99
N LEU A 143 -8.40 -0.97 -26.27
CA LEU A 143 -7.55 -0.34 -25.25
C LEU A 143 -8.33 0.52 -24.25
N LYS A 144 -9.35 1.24 -24.72
CA LYS A 144 -10.23 2.06 -23.88
C LYS A 144 -10.91 1.24 -22.79
N ASP A 145 -11.53 0.14 -23.17
CA ASP A 145 -12.28 -0.72 -22.25
C ASP A 145 -11.33 -1.45 -21.31
N MET A 146 -10.16 -1.87 -21.79
CA MET A 146 -9.12 -2.49 -20.95
C MET A 146 -8.58 -1.53 -19.89
N LEU A 147 -8.36 -0.26 -20.24
CA LEU A 147 -7.95 0.76 -19.28
C LEU A 147 -9.04 1.05 -18.24
N VAL A 148 -10.32 1.05 -18.62
CA VAL A 148 -11.44 1.21 -17.68
C VAL A 148 -11.46 0.05 -16.69
N SER A 149 -11.42 -1.20 -17.18
CA SER A 149 -11.47 -2.38 -16.31
C SER A 149 -10.25 -2.46 -15.40
N MET A 150 -9.05 -2.11 -15.90
CA MET A 150 -7.84 -2.03 -15.09
C MET A 150 -7.90 -0.91 -14.05
N ALA A 151 -8.47 0.25 -14.40
CA ALA A 151 -8.69 1.33 -13.44
C ALA A 151 -9.66 0.92 -12.33
N GLU A 152 -10.75 0.22 -12.64
CA GLU A 152 -11.70 -0.27 -11.63
C GLU A 152 -11.03 -1.34 -10.73
N HIS A 153 -10.23 -2.23 -11.31
CA HIS A 153 -9.45 -3.19 -10.53
C HIS A 153 -8.48 -2.50 -9.55
N LEU A 154 -7.73 -1.48 -10.00
CA LEU A 154 -6.82 -0.71 -9.13
C LEU A 154 -7.58 0.11 -8.07
N LYS A 155 -8.76 0.62 -8.42
CA LYS A 155 -9.66 1.32 -7.49
C LYS A 155 -10.08 0.39 -6.36
N ASN A 156 -10.60 -0.79 -6.67
CA ASN A 156 -11.04 -1.78 -5.68
C ASN A 156 -9.89 -2.18 -4.76
N GLN A 157 -8.69 -2.42 -5.30
CA GLN A 157 -7.50 -2.67 -4.49
C GLN A 157 -7.17 -1.51 -3.53
N ASN A 158 -7.21 -0.27 -4.02
CA ASN A 158 -6.93 0.90 -3.22
C ASN A 158 -8.03 1.15 -2.16
N GLU A 159 -9.29 0.88 -2.48
CA GLU A 159 -10.41 1.01 -1.53
C GLU A 159 -10.27 0.03 -0.37
N ILE A 160 -9.89 -1.23 -0.61
CA ILE A 160 -9.63 -2.20 0.47
C ILE A 160 -8.54 -1.67 1.41
N ILE A 161 -7.42 -1.20 0.86
CA ILE A 161 -6.31 -0.65 1.65
C ILE A 161 -6.76 0.60 2.41
N THR A 162 -7.54 1.46 1.76
CA THR A 162 -8.04 2.71 2.36
C THR A 162 -9.00 2.41 3.50
N LYS A 163 -9.96 1.49 3.31
CA LYS A 163 -10.90 1.04 4.34
C LYS A 163 -10.15 0.52 5.57
N ILE A 164 -9.13 -0.31 5.38
CA ILE A 164 -8.29 -0.81 6.48
C ILE A 164 -7.58 0.35 7.20
N ARG A 165 -6.97 1.29 6.46
CA ARG A 165 -6.27 2.43 7.06
C ARG A 165 -7.20 3.35 7.83
N THR A 166 -8.37 3.68 7.28
CA THR A 166 -9.34 4.55 7.93
C THR A 166 -9.98 3.89 9.14
N ALA A 167 -10.26 2.58 9.06
CA ALA A 167 -10.77 1.80 10.19
C ALA A 167 -9.80 1.76 11.38
N LEU A 168 -8.49 1.70 11.10
CA LEU A 168 -7.46 1.67 12.14
C LEU A 168 -7.12 3.06 12.71
N ALA A 169 -7.52 4.15 12.06
CA ALA A 169 -7.18 5.50 12.49
C ALA A 169 -7.73 5.81 13.90
N TYR A 170 -9.00 5.49 14.16
CA TYR A 170 -9.63 5.73 15.45
C TYR A 170 -8.99 4.91 16.59
N PRO A 171 -8.82 3.57 16.47
CA PRO A 171 -8.09 2.77 17.45
C PRO A 171 -6.69 3.29 17.77
N LEU A 172 -5.94 3.75 16.76
CA LEU A 172 -4.61 4.32 16.95
C LEU A 172 -4.66 5.62 17.76
N ILE A 173 -5.56 6.54 17.43
CA ILE A 173 -5.73 7.79 18.19
C ILE A 173 -6.09 7.48 19.65
N MET A 174 -7.06 6.59 19.87
CA MET A 174 -7.50 6.21 21.21
C MET A 174 -6.38 5.54 22.01
N LEU A 175 -5.61 4.66 21.36
CA LEU A 175 -4.43 4.02 21.96
C LEU A 175 -3.38 5.07 22.33
N PHE A 176 -3.07 6.03 21.46
CA PHE A 176 -2.10 7.10 21.74
C PHE A 176 -2.55 7.99 22.90
N VAL A 177 -3.82 8.40 22.92
CA VAL A 177 -4.38 9.20 24.02
C VAL A 177 -4.36 8.40 25.32
N GLY A 178 -4.86 7.16 25.31
CA GLY A 178 -4.89 6.31 26.50
C GLY A 178 -3.51 5.99 27.04
N LEU A 179 -2.56 5.61 26.18
CA LEU A 179 -1.16 5.39 26.56
C LEU A 179 -0.53 6.68 27.09
N GLY A 180 -0.81 7.83 26.46
CA GLY A 180 -0.36 9.14 26.92
C GLY A 180 -0.88 9.46 28.33
N THR A 181 -2.16 9.18 28.60
CA THR A 181 -2.75 9.33 29.95
C THR A 181 -2.07 8.42 30.97
N VAL A 182 -1.84 7.15 30.64
CA VAL A 182 -1.15 6.19 31.51
C VAL A 182 0.28 6.67 31.82
N VAL A 183 1.03 7.08 30.80
CA VAL A 183 2.39 7.60 30.96
C VAL A 183 2.40 8.87 31.81
N PHE A 184 1.48 9.80 31.58
CA PHE A 184 1.34 11.01 32.39
C PHE A 184 1.02 10.68 33.86
N MET A 185 0.08 9.77 34.09
CA MET A 185 -0.26 9.33 35.44
C MET A 185 0.94 8.66 36.13
N LEU A 186 1.69 7.81 35.44
CA LEU A 186 2.88 7.16 36.01
C LEU A 186 4.04 8.13 36.25
N THR A 187 4.29 9.08 35.36
CA THR A 187 5.50 9.94 35.44
C THR A 187 5.31 11.19 36.27
N TYR A 188 4.09 11.70 36.38
CA TYR A 188 3.82 12.97 37.03
C TYR A 188 2.93 12.84 38.27
N VAL A 189 1.82 12.10 38.14
CA VAL A 189 0.84 11.98 39.23
C VAL A 189 1.32 11.02 40.30
N MET A 190 1.76 9.82 39.90
CA MET A 190 2.18 8.77 40.83
C MET A 190 3.33 9.21 41.73
N PRO A 191 4.43 9.82 41.25
CA PRO A 191 5.56 10.17 42.11
C PRO A 191 5.20 11.17 43.19
N ARG A 192 4.35 12.14 42.85
CA ARG A 192 3.82 13.11 43.83
C ARG A 192 3.05 12.44 44.95
N LEU A 193 2.25 11.43 44.62
CA LEU A 193 1.55 10.62 45.62
C LEU A 193 2.52 9.77 46.43
N THR A 194 3.53 9.16 45.80
CA THR A 194 4.52 8.35 46.52
C THR A 194 5.27 9.15 47.58
N HIS A 195 5.64 10.41 47.29
CA HIS A 195 6.27 11.29 48.28
C HIS A 195 5.40 11.53 49.53
N LEU A 196 4.07 11.45 49.41
CA LEU A 196 3.16 11.57 50.56
C LEU A 196 3.08 10.27 51.39
N PHE A 197 3.46 9.13 50.83
CA PHE A 197 3.36 7.82 51.47
C PHE A 197 4.69 7.29 52.03
N VAL A 198 5.83 7.84 51.62
CA VAL A 198 7.16 7.42 52.11
C VAL A 198 7.31 7.64 53.63
N ASP A 199 6.61 8.62 54.20
CA ASP A 199 6.65 8.89 55.65
C ASP A 199 5.70 7.98 56.46
N VAL A 200 4.74 7.35 55.78
CA VAL A 200 3.77 6.44 56.37
C VAL A 200 4.34 5.03 56.34
N HIS A 201 4.84 4.55 57.48
CA HIS A 201 5.50 3.25 57.65
C HIS A 201 4.54 2.03 57.56
N GLN A 202 3.49 2.11 56.74
CA GLN A 202 2.52 1.03 56.54
C GLN A 202 2.76 0.29 55.22
N ASN A 203 2.39 -1.00 55.21
CA ASN A 203 2.45 -1.83 54.01
C ASN A 203 1.45 -1.33 52.97
N LEU A 204 1.95 -0.76 51.88
CA LEU A 204 1.13 -0.31 50.76
C LEU A 204 0.36 -1.48 50.12
N PRO A 205 -0.88 -1.27 49.68
CA PRO A 205 -1.64 -2.26 48.92
C PRO A 205 -0.93 -2.72 47.64
N LEU A 206 -1.09 -4.00 47.29
CA LEU A 206 -0.49 -4.60 46.09
C LEU A 206 -0.76 -3.79 44.78
N PRO A 207 -1.98 -3.28 44.50
CA PRO A 207 -2.22 -2.47 43.31
C PRO A 207 -1.35 -1.21 43.26
N THR A 208 -1.15 -0.54 44.39
CA THR A 208 -0.31 0.66 44.52
C THR A 208 1.16 0.34 44.27
N VAL A 209 1.64 -0.80 44.80
CA VAL A 209 3.02 -1.26 44.60
C VAL A 209 3.30 -1.57 43.12
N ILE A 210 2.37 -2.24 42.42
CA ILE A 210 2.51 -2.53 40.98
C ILE A 210 2.66 -1.24 40.16
N VAL A 211 1.82 -0.24 40.45
CA VAL A 211 1.86 1.07 39.76
C VAL A 211 3.14 1.83 40.09
N MET A 212 3.63 1.75 41.34
CA MET A 212 4.87 2.39 41.77
C MET A 212 6.09 1.80 41.06
N VAL A 213 6.23 0.47 41.05
CA VAL A 213 7.34 -0.22 40.35
C VAL A 213 7.28 0.07 38.85
N SER A 214 6.08 0.09 38.26
CA SER A 214 5.90 0.45 36.85
C SER A 214 6.32 1.89 36.56
N SER A 215 6.02 2.82 37.47
CA SER A 215 6.42 4.24 37.38
C SER A 215 7.94 4.39 37.43
N GLU A 216 8.60 3.75 38.39
CA GLU A 216 10.06 3.81 38.52
C GLU A 216 10.77 3.20 37.30
N LEU A 217 10.28 2.05 36.82
CA LEU A 217 10.81 1.40 35.63
C LEU A 217 10.68 2.32 34.42
N LEU A 218 9.50 2.94 34.23
CA LEU A 218 9.26 3.85 33.12
C LEU A 218 10.17 5.08 33.20
N GLN A 219 10.26 5.75 34.36
CA GLN A 219 11.08 6.96 34.50
C GLN A 219 12.57 6.71 34.34
N LYS A 220 13.07 5.58 34.88
CA LYS A 220 14.50 5.26 34.84
C LYS A 220 14.93 4.66 33.50
N TRP A 221 14.06 3.88 32.85
CA TRP A 221 14.42 3.10 31.65
C TRP A 221 13.67 3.53 30.38
N TRP A 222 12.94 4.66 30.34
CA TRP A 222 12.19 5.06 29.14
C TRP A 222 13.05 5.11 27.88
N MET A 223 14.30 5.62 27.96
CA MET A 223 15.22 5.65 26.82
C MET A 223 15.58 4.24 26.33
N VAL A 224 15.80 3.30 27.26
CA VAL A 224 16.13 1.90 26.95
C VAL A 224 14.92 1.17 26.39
N ILE A 225 13.72 1.40 26.93
CA ILE A 225 12.47 0.84 26.42
C ILE A 225 12.22 1.33 24.99
N LEU A 226 12.39 2.63 24.72
CA LEU A 226 12.22 3.21 23.39
C LEU A 226 13.26 2.64 22.41
N LEU A 227 14.51 2.48 22.85
CA LEU A 227 15.56 1.84 22.06
C LEU A 227 15.22 0.37 21.73
N ILE A 228 14.74 -0.41 22.70
CA ILE A 228 14.33 -1.81 22.49
C ILE A 228 13.18 -1.88 21.48
N VAL A 229 12.15 -1.03 21.63
CA VAL A 229 11.02 -0.99 20.68
C VAL A 229 11.50 -0.64 19.27
N PHE A 230 12.42 0.32 19.14
CA PHE A 230 12.98 0.70 17.84
C PHE A 230 13.80 -0.44 17.21
N ILE A 231 14.65 -1.11 18.00
CA ILE A 231 15.43 -2.27 17.55
C ILE A 231 14.49 -3.40 17.12
N LEU A 232 13.49 -3.73 17.94
CA LEU A 232 12.52 -4.78 17.63
C LEU A 232 11.76 -4.46 16.34
N ALA A 233 11.28 -3.23 16.17
CA ALA A 233 10.61 -2.77 14.97
C ALA A 233 11.51 -2.86 13.72
N PHE A 234 12.79 -2.49 13.86
CA PHE A 234 13.78 -2.60 12.79
C PHE A 234 14.04 -4.05 12.37
N PHE A 235 14.25 -4.95 13.34
CA PHE A 235 14.48 -6.37 13.07
C PHE A 235 13.24 -7.06 12.50
N ILE A 236 12.05 -6.81 13.05
CA ILE A 236 10.79 -7.33 12.52
C ILE A 236 10.60 -6.85 11.07
N ARG A 237 10.79 -5.56 10.79
CA ARG A 237 10.67 -5.02 9.44
C ARG A 237 11.65 -5.69 8.48
N ARG A 238 12.91 -5.87 8.89
CA ARG A 238 13.92 -6.53 8.05
C ARG A 238 13.61 -8.01 7.84
N TRP A 239 13.08 -8.69 8.86
CA TRP A 239 12.71 -10.09 8.76
C TRP A 239 11.50 -10.32 7.85
N VAL A 240 10.46 -9.49 7.95
CA VAL A 240 9.26 -9.55 7.08
C VAL A 240 9.59 -9.28 5.61
N VAL A 241 10.58 -8.44 5.33
CA VAL A 241 11.04 -8.15 3.96
C VAL A 241 11.97 -9.26 3.40
N SER A 242 12.51 -10.13 4.25
CA SER A 242 13.37 -11.22 3.82
C SER A 242 12.58 -12.34 3.11
N PRO A 243 13.16 -13.03 2.11
CA PRO A 243 12.48 -14.10 1.38
C PRO A 243 12.05 -15.26 2.29
N LEU A 244 12.90 -15.64 3.26
CA LEU A 244 12.58 -16.67 4.24
C LEU A 244 11.45 -16.23 5.19
N GLY A 245 11.50 -14.99 5.67
CA GLY A 245 10.46 -14.42 6.52
C GLY A 245 9.12 -14.36 5.79
N HIS A 246 9.11 -14.02 4.50
CA HIS A 246 7.89 -14.01 3.69
C HIS A 246 7.22 -15.39 3.60
N VAL A 247 8.00 -16.46 3.42
CA VAL A 247 7.47 -17.84 3.36
C VAL A 247 6.96 -18.31 4.73
N VAL A 248 7.72 -18.07 5.80
CA VAL A 248 7.31 -18.44 7.17
C VAL A 248 6.04 -17.68 7.57
N LEU A 249 6.01 -16.37 7.33
CA LEU A 249 4.84 -15.53 7.62
C LEU A 249 3.62 -15.99 6.81
N SER A 250 3.80 -16.34 5.53
CA SER A 250 2.73 -16.87 4.67
C SER A 250 2.12 -18.15 5.26
N ARG A 251 2.95 -19.03 5.82
CA ARG A 251 2.50 -20.29 6.45
C ARG A 251 1.81 -20.04 7.80
N VAL A 252 2.39 -19.18 8.63
CA VAL A 252 1.81 -18.82 9.93
C VAL A 252 0.45 -18.16 9.75
N GLN A 253 0.34 -17.22 8.81
CA GLN A 253 -0.92 -16.53 8.51
C GLN A 253 -2.05 -17.50 8.17
N LEU A 254 -1.79 -18.53 7.37
CA LEU A 254 -2.79 -19.51 6.96
C LEU A 254 -3.15 -20.52 8.06
N ASN A 255 -2.27 -20.73 9.04
CA ASN A 255 -2.49 -21.68 10.13
C ASN A 255 -3.20 -21.06 11.33
N LEU A 256 -3.31 -19.73 11.42
CA LEU A 256 -4.07 -19.09 12.50
C LEU A 256 -5.58 -19.34 12.31
N PRO A 257 -6.29 -19.80 13.36
CA PRO A 257 -7.74 -19.93 13.30
C PRO A 257 -8.37 -18.55 13.05
N TRP A 258 -9.44 -18.51 12.24
CA TRP A 258 -10.13 -17.31 11.74
C TRP A 258 -9.29 -16.43 10.78
N TRP A 259 -8.08 -16.04 11.16
CA TRP A 259 -7.23 -15.15 10.35
C TRP A 259 -6.77 -15.80 9.05
N GLY A 260 -6.47 -17.10 9.06
CA GLY A 260 -6.07 -17.84 7.87
C GLY A 260 -7.16 -17.89 6.80
N GLN A 261 -8.41 -18.09 7.20
CA GLN A 261 -9.56 -18.07 6.29
C GLN A 261 -9.77 -16.68 5.67
N PHE A 262 -9.61 -15.63 6.48
CA PHE A 262 -9.71 -14.25 5.98
C PHE A 262 -8.61 -13.92 4.96
N VAL A 263 -7.36 -14.29 5.25
CA VAL A 263 -6.24 -14.12 4.30
C VAL A 263 -6.46 -14.93 3.03
N LEU A 264 -6.90 -16.18 3.15
CA LEU A 264 -7.20 -17.05 2.01
C LEU A 264 -8.27 -16.42 1.10
N LYS A 265 -9.39 -15.94 1.64
CA LYS A 265 -10.44 -15.24 0.88
C LYS A 265 -9.90 -14.03 0.13
N ILE A 266 -9.05 -13.21 0.77
CA ILE A 266 -8.41 -12.05 0.11
C ILE A 266 -7.58 -12.48 -1.10
N GLN A 267 -6.78 -13.54 -0.94
CA GLN A 267 -5.91 -14.01 -2.02
C GLN A 267 -6.71 -14.63 -3.17
N LEU A 268 -7.73 -15.44 -2.86
CA LEU A 268 -8.61 -16.04 -3.86
C LEU A 268 -9.44 -14.99 -4.60
N ALA A 269 -10.00 -14.00 -3.89
CA ALA A 269 -10.74 -12.90 -4.53
C ALA A 269 -9.87 -12.17 -5.57
N ARG A 270 -8.63 -11.81 -5.20
CA ARG A 270 -7.68 -11.16 -6.11
C ARG A 270 -7.29 -12.03 -7.30
N PHE A 271 -7.06 -13.31 -7.05
CA PHE A 271 -6.75 -14.29 -8.08
C PHE A 271 -7.91 -14.44 -9.08
N CYS A 272 -9.11 -14.74 -8.58
CA CYS A 272 -10.32 -14.91 -9.39
C CYS A 272 -10.64 -13.65 -10.19
N ARG A 273 -10.59 -12.46 -9.56
CA ARG A 273 -10.78 -11.17 -10.26
C ARG A 273 -9.76 -10.94 -11.37
N SER A 274 -8.49 -11.25 -11.13
CA SER A 274 -7.44 -11.04 -12.13
C SER A 274 -7.59 -12.02 -13.30
N LEU A 275 -7.92 -13.28 -13.00
CA LEU A 275 -8.14 -14.31 -14.01
C LEU A 275 -9.40 -14.01 -14.83
N GLU A 276 -10.50 -13.64 -14.18
CA GLU A 276 -11.75 -13.20 -14.81
C GLU A 276 -11.51 -12.06 -15.79
N LEU A 277 -10.81 -11.01 -15.34
CA LEU A 277 -10.49 -9.85 -16.15
C LEU A 277 -9.73 -10.25 -17.43
N LEU A 278 -8.67 -11.04 -17.29
CA LEU A 278 -7.86 -11.51 -18.42
C LEU A 278 -8.66 -12.39 -19.40
N LEU A 279 -9.51 -13.29 -18.87
CA LEU A 279 -10.35 -14.16 -19.69
C LEU A 279 -11.40 -13.36 -20.48
N LYS A 280 -12.05 -12.37 -19.86
CA LYS A 280 -12.97 -11.46 -20.56
C LYS A 280 -12.30 -10.62 -21.64
N SER A 281 -11.00 -10.35 -21.48
CA SER A 281 -10.16 -9.70 -22.48
C SER A 281 -9.72 -10.62 -23.63
N GLY A 282 -10.23 -11.87 -23.68
CA GLY A 282 -9.93 -12.83 -24.74
C GLY A 282 -8.57 -13.51 -24.61
N ILE A 283 -7.88 -13.34 -23.47
CA ILE A 283 -6.59 -14.00 -23.23
C ILE A 283 -6.85 -15.47 -22.89
N SER A 284 -6.16 -16.39 -23.57
CA SER A 284 -6.28 -17.84 -23.33
C SER A 284 -6.07 -18.20 -21.85
N ILE A 285 -6.82 -19.18 -21.34
CA ILE A 285 -6.77 -19.60 -19.93
C ILE A 285 -5.35 -19.89 -19.40
N LEU A 286 -4.51 -20.58 -20.18
CA LEU A 286 -3.12 -20.87 -19.80
C LEU A 286 -2.31 -19.60 -19.55
N ARG A 287 -2.35 -18.66 -20.50
CA ARG A 287 -1.66 -17.37 -20.40
C ARG A 287 -2.27 -16.51 -19.30
N ALA A 288 -3.59 -16.51 -19.17
CA ALA A 288 -4.31 -15.74 -18.16
C ALA A 288 -3.94 -16.21 -16.74
N LEU A 289 -3.89 -17.53 -16.53
CA LEU A 289 -3.48 -18.15 -15.28
C LEU A 289 -2.04 -17.79 -14.91
N LYS A 290 -1.10 -17.90 -15.85
CA LYS A 290 0.30 -17.50 -15.64
C LYS A 290 0.45 -16.03 -15.23
N LEU A 291 -0.40 -15.15 -15.75
CA LEU A 291 -0.37 -13.71 -15.46
C LEU A 291 -1.10 -13.33 -14.15
N SER A 292 -2.05 -14.14 -13.69
CA SER A 292 -2.78 -13.89 -12.45
C SER A 292 -2.07 -14.43 -11.20
N ILE A 293 -1.27 -15.49 -11.32
CA ILE A 293 -0.48 -16.08 -10.21
C ILE A 293 0.38 -15.04 -9.45
N PRO A 294 1.15 -14.13 -10.11
CA PRO A 294 1.97 -13.16 -9.41
C PRO A 294 1.20 -12.15 -8.54
N VAL A 295 -0.11 -11.97 -8.79
CA VAL A 295 -0.99 -11.08 -8.02
C VAL A 295 -1.24 -11.62 -6.61
N VAL A 296 -1.17 -12.95 -6.44
CA VAL A 296 -1.29 -13.62 -5.15
C VAL A 296 -0.02 -13.38 -4.35
N SER A 297 -0.14 -12.67 -3.23
CA SER A 297 1.02 -12.33 -2.42
C SER A 297 1.46 -13.48 -1.52
N ASN A 298 0.54 -14.32 -1.06
CA ASN A 298 0.88 -15.43 -0.15
C ASN A 298 1.64 -16.55 -0.91
N ALA A 299 2.85 -16.87 -0.47
CA ALA A 299 3.73 -17.81 -1.17
C ALA A 299 3.16 -19.24 -1.22
N VAL A 300 2.45 -19.67 -0.17
CA VAL A 300 1.86 -21.02 -0.10
C VAL A 300 0.73 -21.16 -1.10
N ILE A 301 -0.16 -20.16 -1.21
CA ILE A 301 -1.25 -20.18 -2.19
C ILE A 301 -0.69 -20.07 -3.60
N ARG A 302 0.31 -19.21 -3.81
CA ARG A 302 0.99 -19.05 -5.10
C ARG A 302 1.56 -20.37 -5.60
N GLU A 303 2.28 -21.11 -4.76
CA GLU A 303 2.83 -22.43 -5.11
C GLU A 303 1.72 -23.42 -5.52
N GLN A 304 0.57 -23.42 -4.85
CA GLN A 304 -0.56 -24.28 -5.25
C GLN A 304 -1.12 -23.88 -6.62
N LEU A 305 -1.22 -22.58 -6.91
CA LEU A 305 -1.71 -22.09 -8.20
C LEU A 305 -0.70 -22.35 -9.33
N GLU A 306 0.61 -22.31 -9.05
CA GLU A 306 1.66 -22.71 -9.99
C GLU A 306 1.54 -24.18 -10.36
N ARG A 307 1.28 -25.06 -9.38
CA ARG A 307 0.98 -26.48 -9.66
C ARG A 307 -0.28 -26.65 -10.51
N CYS A 308 -1.33 -25.87 -10.23
CA CYS A 308 -2.55 -25.89 -11.05
C CYS A 308 -2.30 -25.45 -12.50
N HIS A 309 -1.40 -24.49 -12.70
CA HIS A 309 -0.96 -24.08 -14.03
C HIS A 309 -0.25 -25.23 -14.75
N ASP A 310 0.67 -25.93 -14.09
CA ASP A 310 1.40 -27.04 -14.68
C ASP A 310 0.48 -28.23 -15.01
N ASP A 311 -0.51 -28.51 -14.15
CA ASP A 311 -1.55 -29.51 -14.41
C ASP A 311 -2.40 -29.16 -15.65
N LEU A 312 -2.77 -27.89 -15.80
CA LEU A 312 -3.54 -27.39 -16.94
C LEU A 312 -2.72 -27.43 -18.24
N VAL A 313 -1.41 -27.15 -18.17
CA VAL A 313 -0.48 -27.37 -19.31
C VAL A 313 -0.45 -28.85 -19.71
N GLY A 314 -0.55 -29.76 -18.74
CA GLY A 314 -0.68 -31.20 -18.96
C GLY A 314 -2.05 -31.65 -19.50
N GLY A 315 -3.02 -30.75 -19.68
CA GLY A 315 -4.36 -31.04 -20.21
C GLY A 315 -5.40 -31.43 -19.17
N ASN A 316 -5.11 -31.30 -17.87
CA ASN A 316 -6.09 -31.52 -16.81
C ASN A 316 -7.01 -30.30 -16.64
N SER A 317 -8.23 -30.51 -16.11
CA SER A 317 -9.14 -29.41 -15.76
C SER A 317 -8.57 -28.55 -14.63
N LEU A 318 -8.75 -27.22 -14.73
CA LEU A 318 -8.36 -26.27 -13.70
C LEU A 318 -9.17 -26.49 -12.41
N GLY A 319 -10.48 -26.73 -12.54
CA GLY A 319 -11.35 -26.97 -11.40
C GLY A 319 -10.94 -28.20 -10.61
N GLU A 320 -10.65 -29.32 -11.31
CA GLU A 320 -10.19 -30.56 -10.68
C GLU A 320 -8.82 -30.41 -10.00
N SER A 321 -7.88 -29.66 -10.59
CA SER A 321 -6.59 -29.39 -9.95
C SER A 321 -6.74 -28.55 -8.67
N LEU A 322 -7.63 -27.54 -8.69
CA LEU A 322 -7.93 -26.72 -7.52
C LEU A 322 -8.58 -27.52 -6.37
N LYS A 323 -9.45 -28.50 -6.68
CA LYS A 323 -10.06 -29.38 -5.66
C LYS A 323 -9.03 -30.25 -4.93
N ARG A 324 -7.95 -30.65 -5.63
CA ARG A 324 -6.87 -31.46 -5.04
C ARG A 324 -5.99 -30.65 -4.08
N SER A 325 -6.09 -29.32 -4.10
CA SER A 325 -5.35 -28.46 -3.19
C SER A 325 -5.90 -28.55 -1.76
N SER A 326 -5.04 -28.94 -0.81
CA SER A 326 -5.40 -29.01 0.61
C SER A 326 -5.73 -27.65 1.27
N LYS A 327 -5.44 -26.53 0.60
CA LYS A 327 -5.58 -25.18 1.16
C LYS A 327 -6.69 -24.36 0.52
N ILE A 328 -7.18 -24.75 -0.65
CA ILE A 328 -8.25 -24.04 -1.35
C ILE A 328 -9.58 -24.72 -1.00
N PRO A 329 -10.65 -23.97 -0.68
CA PRO A 329 -11.94 -24.57 -0.37
C PRO A 329 -12.47 -25.36 -1.58
N GLY A 330 -12.89 -26.61 -1.38
CA GLY A 330 -13.36 -27.49 -2.46
C GLY A 330 -14.45 -26.87 -3.33
N ILE A 331 -15.35 -26.09 -2.72
CA ILE A 331 -16.42 -25.37 -3.42
C ILE A 331 -15.91 -24.44 -4.53
N VAL A 332 -14.73 -23.84 -4.38
CA VAL A 332 -14.12 -22.98 -5.42
C VAL A 332 -13.73 -23.83 -6.63
N GLY A 333 -13.14 -25.00 -6.39
CA GLY A 333 -12.81 -25.94 -7.45
C GLY A 333 -14.04 -26.53 -8.13
N ASP A 334 -15.11 -26.81 -7.36
CA ASP A 334 -16.40 -27.29 -7.90
C ASP A 334 -17.04 -26.26 -8.82
N LEU A 335 -17.15 -25.00 -8.38
CA LEU A 335 -17.70 -23.92 -9.20
C LEU A 335 -16.88 -23.70 -10.47
N ILE A 336 -15.55 -23.67 -10.36
CA ILE A 336 -14.67 -23.49 -11.53
C ILE A 336 -14.80 -24.66 -12.51
N ALA A 337 -14.92 -25.91 -12.04
CA ALA A 337 -15.16 -27.06 -12.91
C ALA A 337 -16.48 -26.90 -13.69
N VAL A 338 -17.57 -26.51 -13.02
CA VAL A 338 -18.86 -26.25 -13.66
C VAL A 338 -18.76 -25.10 -14.68
N GLY A 339 -18.02 -24.03 -14.34
CA GLY A 339 -17.78 -22.89 -15.24
C GLY A 339 -16.94 -23.28 -16.46
N GLU A 340 -15.97 -24.17 -16.29
CA GLU A 340 -15.13 -24.72 -17.36
C GLU A 340 -15.96 -25.59 -18.33
N GLU A 341 -16.75 -26.53 -17.80
CA GLU A 341 -17.63 -27.42 -18.59
C GLU A 341 -18.72 -26.66 -19.35
N SER A 342 -19.30 -25.62 -18.74
CA SER A 342 -20.34 -24.78 -19.34
C SER A 342 -19.81 -23.68 -20.26
N GLY A 343 -18.49 -23.51 -20.36
CA GLY A 343 -17.85 -22.41 -21.11
C GLY A 343 -18.08 -21.02 -20.51
N SER A 344 -18.55 -20.95 -19.26
CA SER A 344 -18.89 -19.71 -18.56
C SER A 344 -17.88 -19.33 -17.46
N LEU A 345 -16.67 -19.90 -17.51
CA LEU A 345 -15.61 -19.75 -16.50
C LEU A 345 -15.36 -18.31 -16.05
N ALA A 346 -15.34 -17.34 -16.98
CA ALA A 346 -15.14 -15.93 -16.63
C ALA A 346 -16.25 -15.37 -15.73
N ASN A 347 -17.51 -15.78 -15.96
CA ASN A 347 -18.64 -15.37 -15.12
C ASN A 347 -18.57 -16.02 -13.74
N THR A 348 -18.24 -17.31 -13.69
CA THR A 348 -18.08 -18.02 -12.41
C THR A 348 -16.96 -17.43 -11.54
N LEU A 349 -15.82 -17.08 -12.16
CA LEU A 349 -14.73 -16.40 -11.45
C LEU A 349 -15.15 -15.00 -10.95
N GLN A 350 -16.01 -14.30 -11.70
CA GLN A 350 -16.58 -13.04 -11.27
C GLN A 350 -17.43 -13.22 -10.01
N GLU A 351 -18.35 -14.19 -10.00
CA GLU A 351 -19.22 -14.49 -8.86
C GLU A 351 -18.40 -14.83 -7.61
N ILE A 352 -17.41 -15.71 -7.74
CA ILE A 352 -16.50 -16.08 -6.64
C ILE A 352 -15.75 -14.84 -6.11
N ALA A 353 -15.26 -13.98 -7.00
CA ALA A 353 -14.55 -12.77 -6.61
C ALA A 353 -15.49 -11.78 -5.89
N ASP A 354 -16.68 -11.54 -6.42
CA ASP A 354 -17.69 -10.63 -5.86
C ASP A 354 -18.16 -11.11 -4.47
N ASP A 355 -18.39 -12.41 -4.29
CA ASP A 355 -18.80 -13.00 -3.02
C ASP A 355 -17.70 -12.88 -1.96
N TYR A 356 -16.46 -13.22 -2.30
CA TYR A 356 -15.35 -13.06 -1.36
C TYR A 356 -15.04 -11.59 -1.04
N GLU A 357 -15.12 -10.68 -2.00
CA GLU A 357 -14.95 -9.24 -1.76
C GLU A 357 -16.04 -8.68 -0.81
N ARG A 358 -17.27 -9.17 -0.93
CA ARG A 358 -18.38 -8.84 -0.01
C ARG A 358 -18.10 -9.37 1.39
N ASP A 359 -17.79 -10.66 1.52
CA ASP A 359 -17.43 -11.30 2.80
C ASP A 359 -16.26 -10.58 3.51
N ILE A 360 -15.23 -10.20 2.74
CA ILE A 360 -14.07 -9.46 3.26
C ILE A 360 -14.51 -8.10 3.78
N SER A 361 -15.34 -7.38 3.03
CA SER A 361 -15.84 -6.06 3.43
C SER A 361 -16.69 -6.12 4.69
N GLU A 362 -17.56 -7.13 4.82
CA GLU A 362 -18.36 -7.37 6.01
C GLU A 362 -17.50 -7.74 7.22
N THR A 363 -16.52 -8.63 7.02
CA THR A 363 -15.58 -9.02 8.08
C THR A 363 -14.78 -7.82 8.59
N ILE A 364 -14.27 -6.97 7.68
CA ILE A 364 -13.57 -5.72 8.05
C ILE A 364 -14.49 -4.81 8.88
N LYS A 365 -15.75 -4.67 8.48
CA LYS A 365 -16.73 -3.85 9.20
C LYS A 365 -16.97 -4.37 10.61
N VAL A 366 -17.24 -5.67 10.76
CA VAL A 366 -17.45 -6.32 12.07
C VAL A 366 -16.22 -6.16 12.96
N LEU A 367 -15.03 -6.47 12.44
CA LEU A 367 -13.78 -6.33 13.19
C LEU A 367 -13.56 -4.89 13.67
N THR A 368 -13.83 -3.90 12.81
CA THR A 368 -13.67 -2.48 13.17
C THR A 368 -14.68 -2.05 14.24
N THR A 369 -15.95 -2.46 14.11
CA THR A 369 -17.01 -2.13 15.07
C THR A 369 -16.77 -2.77 16.44
N LEU A 370 -16.21 -3.99 16.50
CA LEU A 370 -15.88 -4.65 17.77
C LEU A 370 -14.64 -4.06 18.44
N LEU A 371 -13.71 -3.50 17.65
CA LEU A 371 -12.48 -2.93 18.16
C LEU A 371 -12.75 -1.74 19.11
N GLU A 372 -13.76 -0.92 18.81
CA GLU A 372 -14.10 0.26 19.62
C GLU A 372 -14.55 -0.07 21.05
N PRO A 373 -15.57 -0.93 21.30
CA PRO A 373 -15.94 -1.36 22.64
C PRO A 373 -14.79 -2.04 23.39
N ILE A 374 -14.01 -2.89 22.70
CA ILE A 374 -12.86 -3.56 23.31
C ILE A 374 -11.83 -2.53 23.79
N MET A 375 -11.54 -1.51 22.98
CA MET A 375 -10.61 -0.44 23.37
C MET A 375 -11.13 0.38 24.55
N ILE A 376 -12.42 0.72 24.58
CA ILE A 376 -13.03 1.42 25.71
C ILE A 376 -12.90 0.60 26.98
N ILE A 377 -13.24 -0.70 26.93
CA ILE A 377 -13.16 -1.59 28.10
C ILE A 377 -11.71 -1.73 28.57
N VAL A 378 -10.76 -1.97 27.65
CA VAL A 378 -9.34 -2.14 28.01
C VAL A 378 -8.77 -0.84 28.57
N MET A 379 -8.95 0.30 27.90
CA MET A 379 -8.43 1.58 28.38
C MET A 379 -9.11 2.02 29.68
N GLY A 380 -10.43 1.87 29.78
CA GLY A 380 -11.18 2.15 31.00
C GLY A 380 -10.74 1.27 32.17
N SER A 381 -10.47 -0.02 31.91
CA SER A 381 -9.96 -0.94 32.94
C SER A 381 -8.56 -0.54 33.41
N VAL A 382 -7.66 -0.17 32.48
CA VAL A 382 -6.30 0.26 32.82
C VAL A 382 -6.33 1.57 33.63
N ILE A 383 -7.06 2.58 33.16
CA ILE A 383 -7.16 3.87 33.86
C ILE A 383 -7.89 3.72 35.19
N GLY A 384 -8.98 2.96 35.23
CA GLY A 384 -9.72 2.66 36.46
C GLY A 384 -8.86 1.93 37.49
N PHE A 385 -8.07 0.94 37.05
CA PHE A 385 -7.09 0.26 37.90
C PHE A 385 -6.05 1.25 38.44
N MET A 386 -5.55 2.18 37.62
CA MET A 386 -4.61 3.21 38.08
C MET A 386 -5.22 4.13 39.13
N VAL A 387 -6.44 4.64 38.90
CA VAL A 387 -7.12 5.51 39.85
C VAL A 387 -7.38 4.77 41.16
N MET A 388 -7.86 3.53 41.10
CA MET A 388 -8.07 2.70 42.29
C MET A 388 -6.75 2.50 43.06
N ALA A 389 -5.68 2.13 42.37
CA ALA A 389 -4.36 1.95 42.99
C ALA A 389 -3.82 3.23 43.64
N MET A 390 -4.19 4.41 43.13
CA MET A 390 -3.83 5.71 43.71
C MET A 390 -4.67 6.08 44.93
N LEU A 391 -5.97 5.78 44.92
CA LEU A 391 -6.89 6.18 46.00
C LEU A 391 -6.92 5.19 47.18
N LEU A 392 -6.62 3.90 46.94
CA LEU A 392 -6.68 2.87 47.98
C LEU A 392 -5.88 3.22 49.26
N PRO A 393 -4.61 3.68 49.16
CA PRO A 393 -3.83 4.05 50.34
C PRO A 393 -4.47 5.21 51.12
N ILE A 394 -5.08 6.18 50.42
CA ILE A 394 -5.74 7.33 51.04
C ILE A 394 -6.94 6.86 51.87
N PHE A 395 -7.77 5.97 51.30
CA PHE A 395 -8.92 5.43 52.03
C PHE A 395 -8.52 4.57 53.22
N GLN A 396 -7.43 3.81 53.12
CA GLN A 396 -6.94 3.03 54.26
C GLN A 396 -6.46 3.94 55.39
N LEU A 397 -5.73 5.01 55.08
CA LEU A 397 -5.26 5.96 56.10
C LEU A 397 -6.40 6.66 56.84
N ASP A 398 -7.47 7.01 56.12
CA ASP A 398 -8.65 7.63 56.72
C ASP A 398 -9.42 6.66 57.65
N ILE A 399 -9.56 5.39 57.23
CA ILE A 399 -10.20 4.34 58.04
C ILE A 399 -9.41 4.03 59.31
N PHE A 400 -8.08 4.11 59.29
CA PHE A 400 -7.24 3.90 60.48
C PHE A 400 -7.14 5.13 61.41
N SER A 401 -7.62 6.30 60.97
CA SER A 401 -7.63 7.54 61.79
C SER A 401 -8.86 7.68 62.69
N ARG A 402 -9.83 6.76 62.57
CA ARG A 402 -10.93 6.52 63.50
C ARG A 402 -10.66 5.26 64.32
#